data_AF-A0A386ZGD5-F1
#
_entry.id   AF-A0A386ZGD5-F1
#
_cell.length_a   1.000
_cell.length_b   1.000
_cell.length_c   1.000
_cell.angle_alpha   90.00
_cell.angle_beta   90.00
_cell.angle_gamma   90.00
#
_symmetry.space_group_name_H-M   'P 1'
#
loop_
_entity.id
_entity.type
_entity.pdbx_description
1 polymer ?
#
loop_
_entity_poly.entity_id
_entity_poly.type
_entity_poly.pdbx_seq_one_letter_code
_entity_poly.pdbx_strand_id
1 'polypeptide(L)'
;MREIKLGETLKRLIEAAPYHGNRRRVSHDLGITTAALSQYLRGQNNPSVDKLVAMSDLFGVSLDFLMFGEDSIAGAGGTLDYGPIARYMEASLASTRAEAAVQSAFVAKIGAILADGIDEAARKAAKRPSTFAGMLDHYQTLELERFSTVSIVAAMDLQEDLKVIEGDIEEGVAPQRFLDVVVENLEKGRRYHFVLSPDMQDREFYVRQFINLLSDRLPRADIARCKFSVAAETFYVGFCLFRLDIGGMRKQSPVLFQYVQDYIGRDGWIGFTESPTSDYVGVSLMNTHHRNLATRTITRLIPEKDSGHVTLPTIEERPVNERSDL
;
A
#
# COMPACT_ATOMS: atom_id res chain seq x y z
N MET A 1 44.55 47.63 -26.22
CA MET A 1 44.44 48.26 -24.89
C MET A 1 43.33 49.30 -25.01
N ARG A 2 42.25 49.23 -24.21
CA ARG A 2 41.11 50.17 -24.34
C ARG A 2 41.51 51.55 -23.81
N GLU A 3 41.18 52.59 -24.54
CA GLU A 3 41.48 53.98 -24.17
C GLU A 3 40.53 54.44 -23.06
N ILE A 4 41.07 54.94 -21.94
CA ILE A 4 40.27 55.44 -20.82
C ILE A 4 39.80 56.87 -21.14
N LYS A 5 38.49 57.08 -21.25
CA LYS A 5 37.85 58.35 -21.63
C LYS A 5 37.02 58.98 -20.53
N LEU A 6 37.32 58.65 -19.28
CA LEU A 6 36.55 59.06 -18.09
C LEU A 6 36.20 60.55 -18.06
N GLY A 7 37.18 61.44 -18.30
CA GLY A 7 36.96 62.90 -18.26
C GLY A 7 35.98 63.40 -19.32
N GLU A 8 36.06 62.85 -20.54
CA GLU A 8 35.17 63.19 -21.66
C GLU A 8 33.76 62.66 -21.43
N THR A 9 33.65 61.40 -20.97
CA THR A 9 32.36 60.77 -20.65
C THR A 9 31.67 61.49 -19.50
N LEU A 10 32.40 61.84 -18.43
CA LEU A 10 31.84 62.57 -17.30
C LEU A 10 31.40 63.98 -17.71
N LYS A 11 32.15 64.65 -18.58
CA LYS A 11 31.74 65.96 -19.13
C LYS A 11 30.44 65.83 -19.92
N ARG A 12 30.34 64.83 -20.78
CA ARG A 12 29.13 64.51 -21.56
C ARG A 12 27.92 64.24 -20.67
N LEU A 13 28.09 63.48 -19.58
CA LEU A 13 27.02 63.15 -18.63
C LEU A 13 26.55 64.37 -17.81
N ILE A 14 27.45 65.30 -17.48
CA ILE A 14 27.09 66.56 -16.78
C ILE A 14 26.43 67.57 -17.72
N GLU A 15 26.80 67.54 -18.99
CA GLU A 15 26.20 68.39 -20.03
C GLU A 15 24.86 67.84 -20.52
N ALA A 16 24.56 66.55 -20.30
CA ALA A 16 23.26 65.94 -20.54
C ALA A 16 22.23 66.28 -19.43
N ALA A 17 20.94 66.27 -19.77
CA ALA A 17 19.88 66.30 -18.77
C ALA A 17 19.96 65.04 -17.89
N PRO A 18 19.77 65.13 -16.55
CA PRO A 18 19.17 66.22 -15.77
C PRO A 18 20.17 67.20 -15.13
N TYR A 19 21.47 67.07 -15.40
CA TYR A 19 22.52 67.82 -14.69
C TYR A 19 23.05 69.05 -15.42
N HIS A 20 22.51 69.39 -16.61
CA HIS A 20 22.84 70.53 -17.48
C HIS A 20 23.66 71.65 -16.79
N GLY A 21 24.99 71.51 -16.84
CA GLY A 21 25.94 72.53 -16.39
C GLY A 21 26.00 72.79 -14.88
N ASN A 22 25.20 72.09 -14.06
CA ASN A 22 25.15 72.29 -12.62
C ASN A 22 26.20 71.44 -11.89
N ARG A 23 27.48 71.79 -12.12
CA ARG A 23 28.64 71.14 -11.49
C ARG A 23 28.60 71.19 -9.95
N ARG A 24 27.93 72.20 -9.37
CA ARG A 24 27.76 72.31 -7.92
C ARG A 24 26.85 71.22 -7.37
N ARG A 25 25.73 70.96 -8.03
CA ARG A 25 24.80 69.87 -7.68
C ARG A 25 25.48 68.50 -7.79
N VAL A 26 26.17 68.25 -8.91
CA VAL A 26 26.92 66.99 -9.09
C VAL A 26 28.01 66.81 -8.03
N SER A 27 28.73 67.88 -7.66
CA SER A 27 29.75 67.80 -6.60
C SER A 27 29.14 67.50 -5.23
N HIS A 28 28.01 68.11 -4.92
CA HIS A 28 27.25 67.86 -3.69
C HIS A 28 26.76 66.41 -3.63
N ASP A 29 26.13 65.93 -4.70
CA ASP A 29 25.51 64.60 -4.75
C ASP A 29 26.57 63.48 -4.73
N LEU A 30 27.79 63.73 -5.23
CA LEU A 30 28.94 62.81 -5.14
C LEU A 30 29.74 62.93 -3.85
N GLY A 31 29.43 63.89 -2.98
CA GLY A 31 30.20 64.20 -1.78
C GLY A 31 31.67 64.49 -2.10
N ILE A 32 31.94 65.31 -3.12
CA ILE A 32 33.28 65.75 -3.53
C ILE A 32 33.35 67.28 -3.62
N THR A 33 34.56 67.85 -3.56
CA THR A 33 34.73 69.29 -3.78
C THR A 33 34.60 69.63 -5.27
N THR A 34 34.14 70.84 -5.58
CA THR A 34 34.05 71.35 -6.97
C THR A 34 35.41 71.39 -7.67
N ALA A 35 36.49 71.55 -6.90
CA ALA A 35 37.87 71.46 -7.37
C ALA A 35 38.22 70.02 -7.79
N ALA A 36 37.86 69.02 -6.99
CA ALA A 36 38.06 67.61 -7.32
C ALA A 36 37.31 67.20 -8.59
N LEU A 37 36.04 67.60 -8.72
CA LEU A 37 35.26 67.36 -9.95
C LEU A 37 35.94 67.99 -11.18
N SER A 38 36.48 69.20 -11.05
CA SER A 38 37.20 69.88 -12.14
C SER A 38 38.51 69.19 -12.51
N GLN A 39 39.20 68.58 -11.54
CA GLN A 39 40.40 67.78 -11.78
C GLN A 39 40.06 66.47 -12.52
N TYR A 40 38.96 65.80 -12.16
CA TYR A 40 38.48 64.60 -12.83
C TYR A 40 38.08 64.86 -14.29
N LEU A 41 37.38 65.96 -14.55
CA LEU A 41 36.99 66.37 -15.91
C LEU A 41 38.20 66.68 -16.81
N ARG A 42 39.31 67.11 -16.23
CA ARG A 42 40.56 67.42 -16.95
C ARG A 42 41.53 66.24 -17.01
N GLY A 43 41.18 65.09 -16.42
CA GLY A 43 42.07 63.94 -16.31
C GLY A 43 43.32 64.20 -15.46
N GLN A 44 43.30 65.22 -14.59
CA GLN A 44 44.45 65.61 -13.77
C GLN A 44 44.59 64.78 -12.49
N ASN A 45 43.51 64.09 -12.09
CA ASN A 45 43.49 63.21 -10.93
C ASN A 45 42.56 62.02 -11.22
N ASN A 46 42.90 60.84 -10.69
CA ASN A 46 42.09 59.63 -10.87
C ASN A 46 41.18 59.43 -9.65
N PRO A 47 39.85 59.29 -9.83
CA PRO A 47 38.95 58.95 -8.73
C PRO A 47 39.28 57.56 -8.16
N SER A 48 38.99 57.35 -6.88
CA SER A 48 39.01 56.01 -6.30
C SER A 48 37.87 55.15 -6.86
N VAL A 49 37.98 53.82 -6.73
CA VAL A 49 36.94 52.87 -7.16
C VAL A 49 35.58 53.23 -6.54
N ASP A 50 35.54 53.55 -5.25
CA ASP A 50 34.31 53.96 -4.56
C ASP A 50 33.67 55.22 -5.18
N LYS A 51 34.51 56.16 -5.63
CA LYS A 51 34.03 57.38 -6.32
C LYS A 51 33.56 57.09 -7.73
N LEU A 52 34.17 56.12 -8.43
CA LEU A 52 33.70 55.68 -9.74
C LEU A 52 32.34 54.97 -9.65
N VAL A 53 32.13 54.13 -8.62
CA VAL A 53 30.83 53.49 -8.35
C VAL A 53 29.77 54.55 -8.00
N ALA A 54 30.10 55.50 -7.14
CA ALA A 54 29.18 56.60 -6.82
C ALA A 54 28.82 57.44 -8.06
N MET A 55 29.76 57.64 -8.99
CA MET A 55 29.48 58.30 -10.27
C MET A 55 28.59 57.43 -11.17
N SER A 56 28.84 56.12 -11.29
CA SER A 56 28.00 55.24 -12.10
C SER A 56 26.56 55.20 -11.59
N ASP A 57 26.39 55.17 -10.26
CA ASP A 57 25.07 55.18 -9.62
C ASP A 57 24.35 56.52 -9.81
N LEU A 58 25.07 57.65 -9.66
CA LEU A 58 24.48 58.98 -9.82
C LEU A 58 23.96 59.23 -11.25
N PHE A 59 24.68 58.72 -12.26
CA PHE A 59 24.33 58.90 -13.66
C PHE A 59 23.52 57.72 -14.24
N GLY A 60 23.32 56.64 -13.48
CA GLY A 60 22.55 55.47 -13.91
C GLY A 60 23.20 54.70 -15.08
N VAL A 61 24.53 54.69 -15.16
CA VAL A 61 25.29 54.06 -16.25
C VAL A 61 26.15 52.91 -15.72
N SER A 62 26.59 52.00 -16.60
CA SER A 62 27.57 50.99 -16.21
C SER A 62 28.95 51.63 -15.96
N LEU A 63 29.76 51.01 -15.08
CA LEU A 63 31.14 51.45 -14.84
C LEU A 63 31.99 51.40 -16.12
N ASP A 64 31.74 50.41 -16.98
CA ASP A 64 32.38 50.28 -18.29
C ASP A 64 32.03 51.45 -19.21
N PHE A 65 30.76 51.85 -19.26
CA PHE A 65 30.32 53.02 -20.01
C PHE A 65 30.96 54.30 -19.46
N LEU A 66 31.01 54.47 -18.14
CA LEU A 66 31.65 55.63 -17.50
C LEU A 66 33.15 55.74 -17.88
N MET A 67 33.85 54.60 -17.92
CA MET A 67 35.30 54.55 -18.16
C MET A 67 35.68 54.62 -19.64
N PHE A 68 34.91 53.99 -20.53
CA PHE A 68 35.28 53.80 -21.94
C PHE A 68 34.34 54.52 -22.92
N GLY A 69 33.16 54.96 -22.47
CA GLY A 69 32.19 55.70 -23.29
C GLY A 69 31.34 54.84 -24.23
N GLU A 70 31.45 53.50 -24.12
CA GLU A 70 30.76 52.50 -24.94
C GLU A 70 29.92 51.57 -24.05
N ASP A 71 28.66 51.30 -24.42
CA ASP A 71 27.85 50.28 -23.76
C ASP A 71 28.24 48.90 -24.30
N SER A 72 28.65 47.99 -23.43
CA SER A 72 28.98 46.60 -23.79
C SER A 72 27.79 45.78 -24.29
N ILE A 73 26.58 46.36 -24.26
CA ILE A 73 25.31 45.74 -24.69
C ILE A 73 24.82 46.31 -26.03
N ALA A 74 25.41 47.40 -26.54
CA ALA A 74 25.01 48.00 -27.81
C ALA A 74 25.90 47.48 -28.94
N GLY A 75 25.34 46.65 -29.82
CA GLY A 75 25.93 46.41 -31.15
C GLY A 75 26.08 47.73 -31.91
N ALA A 76 27.01 47.78 -32.86
CA ALA A 76 27.28 48.94 -33.72
C ALA A 76 26.02 49.36 -34.51
N GLY A 77 25.16 50.18 -33.92
CA GLY A 77 23.89 50.60 -34.53
C GLY A 77 22.72 50.87 -33.56
N GLY A 78 22.83 50.57 -32.26
CA GLY A 78 21.78 50.93 -31.29
C GLY A 78 20.51 50.07 -31.36
N THR A 79 20.52 48.95 -32.09
CA THR A 79 19.45 47.94 -32.02
C THR A 79 19.73 46.96 -30.89
N LEU A 80 18.78 46.82 -29.97
CA LEU A 80 18.79 45.81 -28.90
C LEU A 80 18.87 44.40 -29.51
N ASP A 81 19.94 43.65 -29.24
CA ASP A 81 20.11 42.27 -29.68
C ASP A 81 19.42 41.32 -28.68
N TYR A 82 18.18 40.92 -29.00
CA TYR A 82 17.40 39.97 -28.21
C TYR A 82 17.86 38.51 -28.39
N GLY A 83 18.85 38.23 -29.24
CA GLY A 83 19.31 36.88 -29.57
C GLY A 83 19.68 36.00 -28.37
N PRO A 84 20.43 36.52 -27.36
CA PRO A 84 20.79 35.74 -26.18
C PRO A 84 19.60 35.37 -25.28
N ILE A 85 18.66 36.30 -25.05
CA ILE A 85 17.48 36.07 -24.21
C ILE A 85 16.50 35.12 -24.91
N ALA A 86 16.31 35.26 -26.23
CA ALA A 86 15.48 34.37 -27.03
C ALA A 86 15.98 32.92 -26.96
N ARG A 87 17.29 32.69 -27.10
CA ARG A 87 17.89 31.35 -26.99
C ARG A 87 17.72 30.74 -25.58
N TYR A 88 17.83 31.56 -24.53
CA TYR A 88 17.60 31.09 -23.16
C TYR A 88 16.14 30.68 -22.93
N MET A 89 15.18 31.45 -23.45
CA MET A 89 13.75 31.12 -23.38
C MET A 89 13.42 29.86 -24.18
N GLU A 90 13.97 29.70 -25.38
CA GLU A 90 13.80 28.49 -26.20
C GLU A 90 14.36 27.24 -25.51
N ALA A 91 15.57 27.33 -24.94
CA ALA A 91 16.17 26.23 -24.20
C ALA A 91 15.34 25.87 -22.95
N SER A 92 14.86 26.87 -22.23
CA SER A 92 14.00 26.66 -21.05
C SER A 92 12.68 26.00 -21.44
N LEU A 93 11.99 26.50 -22.47
CA LEU A 93 10.75 25.90 -22.98
C LEU A 93 10.95 24.47 -23.49
N ALA A 94 12.08 24.19 -24.16
CA ALA A 94 12.43 22.85 -24.61
C ALA A 94 12.63 21.90 -23.41
N SER A 95 13.32 22.36 -22.36
CA SER A 95 13.54 21.58 -21.15
C SER A 95 12.23 21.28 -20.40
N THR A 96 11.36 22.26 -20.21
CA THR A 96 10.06 22.06 -19.54
C THR A 96 9.15 21.13 -20.33
N ARG A 97 9.17 21.22 -21.66
CA ARG A 97 8.43 20.28 -22.52
C ARG A 97 8.97 18.86 -22.41
N ALA A 98 10.28 18.69 -22.34
CA ALA A 98 10.91 17.38 -22.14
C ALA A 98 10.54 16.80 -20.76
N GLU A 99 10.60 17.60 -19.70
CA GLU A 99 10.17 17.19 -18.36
C GLU A 99 8.68 16.81 -18.31
N ALA A 100 7.82 17.62 -18.93
CA ALA A 100 6.39 17.33 -19.01
C ALA A 100 6.11 16.02 -19.80
N ALA A 101 6.86 15.78 -20.88
CA ALA A 101 6.76 14.54 -21.64
C ALA A 101 7.20 13.32 -20.82
N VAL A 102 8.29 13.43 -20.06
CA VAL A 102 8.76 12.37 -19.15
C VAL A 102 7.72 12.10 -18.06
N GLN A 103 7.16 13.13 -17.45
CA GLN A 103 6.14 12.98 -16.41
C GLN A 103 4.86 12.35 -16.97
N SER A 104 4.42 12.77 -18.16
CA SER A 104 3.27 12.18 -18.85
C SER A 104 3.50 10.70 -19.18
N ALA A 105 4.68 10.35 -19.71
CA ALA A 105 5.04 8.97 -19.99
C ALA A 105 5.07 8.11 -18.70
N PHE A 106 5.54 8.67 -17.59
CA PHE A 106 5.53 7.99 -16.29
C PHE A 106 4.12 7.74 -15.78
N VAL A 107 3.23 8.75 -15.86
CA VAL A 107 1.81 8.60 -15.49
C VAL A 107 1.12 7.57 -16.39
N ALA A 108 1.36 7.60 -17.69
CA ALA A 108 0.83 6.61 -18.62
C ALA A 108 1.30 5.19 -18.27
N LYS A 109 2.58 5.03 -17.91
CA LYS A 109 3.14 3.75 -17.46
C LYS A 109 2.48 3.25 -16.17
N ILE A 110 2.27 4.12 -15.18
CA ILE A 110 1.54 3.76 -13.95
C ILE A 110 0.10 3.36 -14.29
N GLY A 111 -0.57 4.13 -15.13
CA GLY A 111 -1.93 3.84 -15.58
C GLY A 111 -2.06 2.47 -16.24
N ALA A 112 -1.12 2.11 -17.12
CA ALA A 112 -1.08 0.79 -17.75
C ALA A 112 -0.88 -0.35 -16.73
N ILE A 113 0.08 -0.21 -15.82
CA ILE A 113 0.33 -1.21 -14.76
C ILE A 113 -0.90 -1.40 -13.86
N LEU A 114 -1.57 -0.31 -13.49
CA LEU A 114 -2.81 -0.36 -12.70
C LEU A 114 -3.95 -1.00 -13.48
N ALA A 115 -4.13 -0.66 -14.75
CA ALA A 115 -5.16 -1.25 -15.61
C ALA A 115 -4.96 -2.77 -15.73
N ASP A 116 -3.74 -3.22 -16.00
CA ASP A 116 -3.41 -4.65 -16.05
C ASP A 116 -3.69 -5.35 -14.72
N GLY A 117 -3.35 -4.69 -13.60
CA GLY A 117 -3.64 -5.19 -12.26
C GLY A 117 -5.14 -5.30 -11.97
N ILE A 118 -5.92 -4.31 -12.39
CA ILE A 118 -7.39 -4.30 -12.27
C ILE A 118 -8.00 -5.40 -13.12
N ASP A 119 -7.58 -5.54 -14.39
CA ASP A 119 -8.07 -6.57 -15.30
C ASP A 119 -7.77 -7.96 -14.77
N GLU A 120 -6.57 -8.18 -14.23
CA GLU A 120 -6.21 -9.46 -13.62
C GLU A 120 -7.03 -9.74 -12.35
N ALA A 121 -7.23 -8.74 -11.49
CA ALA A 121 -8.10 -8.86 -10.32
C ALA A 121 -9.55 -9.14 -10.73
N ALA A 122 -10.07 -8.46 -11.76
CA ALA A 122 -11.41 -8.65 -12.30
C ALA A 122 -11.58 -10.04 -12.93
N ARG A 123 -10.60 -10.53 -13.70
CA ARG A 123 -10.60 -11.90 -14.23
C ARG A 123 -10.60 -12.95 -13.12
N LYS A 124 -9.79 -12.74 -12.06
CA LYS A 124 -9.78 -13.62 -10.89
C LYS A 124 -11.13 -13.60 -10.15
N ALA A 125 -11.74 -12.43 -10.01
CA ALA A 125 -13.06 -12.27 -9.40
C ALA A 125 -14.17 -12.90 -10.25
N ALA A 126 -14.16 -12.72 -11.58
CA ALA A 126 -15.15 -13.27 -12.49
C ALA A 126 -15.08 -14.80 -12.61
N LYS A 127 -13.91 -15.41 -12.37
CA LYS A 127 -13.75 -16.87 -12.28
C LYS A 127 -14.29 -17.45 -10.98
N ARG A 128 -14.50 -16.64 -9.94
CA ARG A 128 -15.14 -17.11 -8.72
C ARG A 128 -16.65 -17.20 -8.96
N PRO A 129 -17.29 -18.32 -8.60
CA PRO A 129 -18.74 -18.40 -8.64
C PRO A 129 -19.31 -17.25 -7.80
N SER A 130 -20.35 -16.58 -8.30
CA SER A 130 -21.09 -15.61 -7.50
C SER A 130 -21.78 -16.35 -6.35
N THR A 131 -21.14 -16.36 -5.18
CA THR A 131 -21.73 -16.89 -3.95
C THR A 131 -22.80 -15.95 -3.44
N PHE A 132 -23.91 -16.49 -2.96
CA PHE A 132 -24.94 -15.70 -2.31
C PHE A 132 -24.39 -15.06 -1.03
N ALA A 133 -24.98 -13.93 -0.61
CA ALA A 133 -24.62 -13.29 0.64
C ALA A 133 -24.73 -14.28 1.81
N GLY A 134 -23.65 -14.39 2.59
CA GLY A 134 -23.56 -15.37 3.68
C GLY A 134 -23.09 -16.76 3.26
N MET A 135 -22.62 -16.94 2.03
CA MET A 135 -21.94 -18.17 1.59
C MET A 135 -20.47 -17.92 1.27
N LEU A 136 -19.63 -18.94 1.45
CA LEU A 136 -18.22 -18.93 1.02
C LEU A 136 -18.00 -19.98 -0.05
N ASP A 137 -17.27 -19.63 -1.11
CA ASP A 137 -16.77 -20.63 -2.05
C ASP A 137 -15.61 -21.42 -1.43
N HIS A 138 -15.21 -22.51 -2.08
CA HIS A 138 -14.11 -23.35 -1.60
C HIS A 138 -12.79 -22.59 -1.40
N TYR A 139 -12.46 -21.61 -2.25
CA TYR A 139 -11.24 -20.81 -2.09
C TYR A 139 -11.32 -19.89 -0.89
N GLN A 140 -12.48 -19.26 -0.66
CA GLN A 140 -12.72 -18.41 0.49
C GLN A 140 -12.70 -19.20 1.79
N THR A 141 -13.19 -20.44 1.79
CA THR A 141 -13.13 -21.34 2.95
C THR A 141 -11.68 -21.68 3.30
N LEU A 142 -10.86 -22.09 2.33
CA LEU A 142 -9.44 -22.35 2.54
C LEU A 142 -8.69 -21.08 2.99
N GLU A 143 -9.02 -19.92 2.40
CA GLU A 143 -8.44 -18.64 2.78
C GLU A 143 -8.81 -18.26 4.22
N LEU A 144 -10.07 -18.46 4.63
CA LEU A 144 -10.54 -18.24 5.99
C LEU A 144 -9.81 -19.14 7.00
N GLU A 145 -9.68 -20.41 6.66
CA GLU A 145 -9.02 -21.41 7.49
C GLU A 145 -7.53 -21.09 7.71
N ARG A 146 -6.84 -20.51 6.71
CA ARG A 146 -5.45 -20.01 6.86
C ARG A 146 -5.30 -18.91 7.91
N PHE A 147 -6.38 -18.35 8.44
CA PHE A 147 -6.37 -17.42 9.56
C PHE A 147 -6.91 -18.02 10.87
N SER A 148 -7.30 -19.29 10.87
CA SER A 148 -7.73 -20.00 12.08
C SER A 148 -6.56 -20.26 13.02
N THR A 149 -6.73 -19.89 14.29
CA THR A 149 -5.82 -20.24 15.40
C THR A 149 -6.23 -21.55 16.09
N VAL A 150 -7.52 -21.87 16.04
CA VAL A 150 -8.12 -23.10 16.56
C VAL A 150 -9.22 -23.51 15.59
N SER A 151 -9.09 -24.70 15.02
CA SER A 151 -10.06 -25.28 14.10
C SER A 151 -10.75 -26.48 14.73
N ILE A 152 -12.07 -26.47 14.72
CA ILE A 152 -12.90 -27.61 15.07
C ILE A 152 -13.71 -27.98 13.83
N VAL A 153 -13.55 -29.21 13.36
CA VAL A 153 -14.17 -29.70 12.13
C VAL A 153 -15.03 -30.91 12.49
N ALA A 154 -16.35 -30.74 12.46
CA ALA A 154 -17.30 -31.84 12.61
C ALA A 154 -17.57 -32.45 11.24
N ALA A 155 -16.93 -33.59 10.96
CA ALA A 155 -16.85 -34.16 9.62
C ALA A 155 -17.67 -35.47 9.51
N MET A 156 -18.47 -35.59 8.46
CA MET A 156 -19.21 -36.84 8.17
C MET A 156 -18.33 -37.87 7.46
N ASP A 157 -17.39 -37.39 6.66
CA ASP A 157 -16.30 -38.14 6.03
C ASP A 157 -15.05 -37.24 5.97
N LEU A 158 -13.96 -37.75 5.39
CA LEU A 158 -12.72 -36.98 5.17
C LEU A 158 -12.42 -36.84 3.67
N GLN A 159 -13.44 -36.85 2.80
CA GLN A 159 -13.24 -36.83 1.35
C GLN A 159 -12.67 -35.48 0.86
N GLU A 160 -13.03 -34.38 1.53
CA GLU A 160 -12.47 -33.05 1.26
C GLU A 160 -10.97 -32.95 1.62
N ASP A 161 -10.51 -33.80 2.52
CA ASP A 161 -9.11 -33.88 2.97
C ASP A 161 -8.30 -34.90 2.16
N LEU A 162 -8.94 -36.00 1.78
CA LEU A 162 -8.33 -37.20 1.24
C LEU A 162 -9.06 -37.64 -0.02
N LYS A 163 -8.34 -37.74 -1.14
CA LYS A 163 -8.87 -38.33 -2.36
C LYS A 163 -8.40 -39.78 -2.46
N VAL A 164 -9.34 -40.72 -2.46
CA VAL A 164 -9.05 -42.11 -2.79
C VAL A 164 -8.68 -42.20 -4.27
N ILE A 165 -7.50 -42.75 -4.56
CA ILE A 165 -7.08 -43.10 -5.91
C ILE A 165 -7.40 -44.57 -6.09
N GLU A 166 -8.47 -44.84 -6.82
CA GLU A 166 -8.77 -46.18 -7.34
C GLU A 166 -8.24 -46.26 -8.77
N GLY A 167 -7.20 -47.05 -8.99
CA GLY A 167 -6.66 -47.32 -10.31
C GLY A 167 -6.09 -48.73 -10.40
N ASP A 168 -6.10 -49.31 -11.60
CA ASP A 168 -5.65 -50.69 -11.87
C ASP A 168 -4.15 -50.96 -11.55
N ILE A 169 -3.39 -49.92 -11.18
CA ILE A 169 -1.92 -49.96 -11.02
C ILE A 169 -1.48 -49.52 -9.61
N GLU A 170 -2.16 -48.55 -8.99
CA GLU A 170 -1.89 -48.10 -7.62
C GLU A 170 -3.21 -47.79 -6.91
N GLU A 171 -3.47 -48.49 -5.80
CA GLU A 171 -4.49 -48.13 -4.82
C GLU A 171 -3.83 -47.27 -3.73
N GLY A 172 -4.40 -46.11 -3.44
CA GLY A 172 -3.82 -45.21 -2.44
C GLY A 172 -4.70 -44.02 -2.07
N VAL A 173 -4.19 -43.18 -1.18
CA VAL A 173 -4.86 -41.93 -0.76
C VAL A 173 -3.95 -40.76 -1.06
N ALA A 174 -4.45 -39.79 -1.82
CA ALA A 174 -3.75 -38.55 -2.12
C ALA A 174 -4.28 -37.37 -1.28
N PRO A 175 -3.39 -36.45 -0.88
CA PRO A 175 -3.78 -35.25 -0.16
C PRO A 175 -4.59 -34.30 -1.05
N GLN A 176 -5.64 -33.71 -0.50
CA GLN A 176 -6.37 -32.60 -1.12
C GLN A 176 -5.84 -31.24 -0.62
N ARG A 177 -6.35 -30.15 -1.21
CA ARG A 177 -5.93 -28.76 -0.89
C ARG A 177 -6.17 -28.37 0.56
N PHE A 178 -7.15 -28.99 1.22
CA PHE A 178 -7.41 -28.76 2.63
C PHE A 178 -6.25 -29.23 3.51
N LEU A 179 -5.64 -30.39 3.21
CA LEU A 179 -4.50 -30.90 3.96
C LEU A 179 -3.32 -29.93 3.95
N ASP A 180 -3.07 -29.25 2.82
CA ASP A 180 -2.00 -28.26 2.73
C ASP A 180 -2.23 -27.08 3.70
N VAL A 181 -3.48 -26.64 3.87
CA VAL A 181 -3.84 -25.60 4.84
C VAL A 181 -3.68 -26.09 6.28
N VAL A 182 -4.09 -27.33 6.56
CA VAL A 182 -3.87 -27.98 7.86
C VAL A 182 -2.38 -28.01 8.19
N VAL A 183 -1.54 -28.44 7.26
CA VAL A 183 -0.08 -28.49 7.43
C VAL A 183 0.46 -27.10 7.76
N GLU A 184 0.17 -26.09 6.93
CA GLU A 184 0.64 -24.71 7.17
C GLU A 184 0.20 -24.16 8.53
N ASN A 185 -1.01 -24.51 8.96
CA ASN A 185 -1.53 -24.04 10.24
C ASN A 185 -0.86 -24.75 11.42
N LEU A 186 -0.63 -26.06 11.32
CA LEU A 186 0.09 -26.81 12.33
C LEU A 186 1.53 -26.31 12.47
N GLU A 187 2.24 -26.00 11.38
CA GLU A 187 3.59 -25.38 11.42
C GLU A 187 3.59 -24.05 12.21
N LYS A 188 2.52 -23.26 12.09
CA LYS A 188 2.35 -21.99 12.82
C LYS A 188 1.96 -22.18 14.29
N GLY A 189 1.96 -23.41 14.82
CA GLY A 189 1.61 -23.69 16.21
C GLY A 189 0.10 -23.75 16.49
N ARG A 190 -0.74 -23.82 15.44
CA ARG A 190 -2.20 -23.78 15.59
C ARG A 190 -2.76 -25.17 15.90
N ARG A 191 -4.03 -25.23 16.29
CA ARG A 191 -4.68 -26.46 16.80
C ARG A 191 -5.83 -26.89 15.92
N TYR A 192 -5.95 -28.20 15.72
CA TYR A 192 -7.06 -28.84 15.01
C TYR A 192 -7.72 -29.88 15.89
N HIS A 193 -9.04 -29.95 15.83
CA HIS A 193 -9.83 -31.03 16.40
C HIS A 193 -10.89 -31.47 15.40
N PHE A 194 -10.67 -32.64 14.80
CA PHE A 194 -11.64 -33.32 13.97
C PHE A 194 -12.56 -34.15 14.85
N VAL A 195 -13.86 -33.90 14.74
CA VAL A 195 -14.92 -34.64 15.43
C VAL A 195 -15.67 -35.42 14.37
N LEU A 196 -15.41 -36.71 14.30
CA LEU A 196 -15.87 -37.58 13.22
C LEU A 196 -17.23 -38.19 13.55
N SER A 197 -18.08 -38.32 12.53
CA SER A 197 -19.35 -39.02 12.67
C SER A 197 -19.14 -40.46 13.16
N PRO A 198 -19.98 -40.98 14.07
CA PRO A 198 -19.94 -42.39 14.48
C PRO A 198 -20.14 -43.33 13.30
N ASP A 199 -20.93 -42.90 12.32
CA ASP A 199 -21.35 -43.67 11.14
C ASP A 199 -20.39 -43.57 9.96
N MET A 200 -19.26 -42.87 10.12
CA MET A 200 -18.22 -42.77 9.09
C MET A 200 -17.62 -44.16 8.79
N GLN A 201 -17.78 -44.64 7.56
CA GLN A 201 -17.19 -45.89 7.10
C GLN A 201 -15.65 -45.78 7.03
N ASP A 202 -14.96 -46.87 7.37
CA ASP A 202 -13.50 -46.99 7.33
C ASP A 202 -12.74 -45.85 8.05
N ARG A 203 -13.38 -45.24 9.06
CA ARG A 203 -12.86 -44.08 9.81
C ARG A 203 -11.41 -44.27 10.27
N GLU A 204 -11.09 -45.43 10.85
CA GLU A 204 -9.74 -45.71 11.34
C GLU A 204 -8.70 -45.79 10.22
N PHE A 205 -9.10 -46.22 9.02
CA PHE A 205 -8.23 -46.22 7.85
C PHE A 205 -7.95 -44.78 7.42
N TYR A 206 -8.98 -43.96 7.21
CA TYR A 206 -8.82 -42.56 6.78
C TYR A 206 -8.03 -41.72 7.78
N VAL A 207 -8.29 -41.85 9.09
CA VAL A 207 -7.52 -41.15 10.13
C VAL A 207 -6.04 -41.56 10.09
N ARG A 208 -5.74 -42.85 9.90
CA ARG A 208 -4.34 -43.31 9.77
C ARG A 208 -3.68 -42.73 8.52
N GLN A 209 -4.36 -42.72 7.38
CA GLN A 209 -3.82 -42.13 6.14
C GLN A 209 -3.56 -40.63 6.31
N PHE A 210 -4.50 -39.91 6.92
CA PHE A 210 -4.34 -38.49 7.22
C PHE A 210 -3.10 -38.24 8.09
N ILE A 211 -2.94 -38.98 9.19
CA ILE A 211 -1.79 -38.85 10.09
C ILE A 211 -0.47 -39.24 9.40
N ASN A 212 -0.48 -40.24 8.52
CA ASN A 212 0.71 -40.60 7.74
C ASN A 212 1.13 -39.46 6.81
N LEU A 213 0.19 -38.88 6.06
CA LEU A 213 0.46 -37.74 5.18
C LEU A 213 0.96 -36.50 5.94
N LEU A 214 0.46 -36.28 7.17
CA LEU A 214 1.01 -35.25 8.06
C LEU A 214 2.43 -35.60 8.53
N SER A 215 2.68 -36.87 8.86
CA SER A 215 3.98 -37.35 9.35
C SER A 215 5.11 -37.23 8.33
N ASP A 216 4.77 -37.30 7.04
CA ASP A 216 5.72 -37.08 5.95
C ASP A 216 6.17 -35.62 5.84
N ARG A 217 5.40 -34.68 6.39
CA ARG A 217 5.61 -33.23 6.22
C ARG A 217 5.93 -32.49 7.52
N LEU A 218 5.54 -33.02 8.68
CA LEU A 218 5.61 -32.35 9.97
C LEU A 218 6.29 -33.17 11.06
N PRO A 219 6.97 -32.52 12.01
CA PRO A 219 7.49 -33.21 13.18
C PRO A 219 6.35 -33.66 14.11
N ARG A 220 6.57 -34.74 14.87
CA ARG A 220 5.58 -35.30 15.82
C ARG A 220 5.01 -34.29 16.81
N ALA A 221 5.80 -33.30 17.22
CA ALA A 221 5.36 -32.25 18.15
C ALA A 221 4.25 -31.36 17.55
N ASP A 222 4.25 -31.17 16.24
CA ASP A 222 3.26 -30.36 15.54
C ASP A 222 1.98 -31.16 15.27
N ILE A 223 2.15 -32.43 14.89
CA ILE A 223 1.04 -33.38 14.70
C ILE A 223 0.25 -33.58 15.99
N ALA A 224 0.90 -33.54 17.16
CA ALA A 224 0.22 -33.65 18.45
C ALA A 224 -0.82 -32.54 18.72
N ARG A 225 -0.81 -31.44 17.96
CA ARG A 225 -1.82 -30.37 18.00
C ARG A 225 -3.04 -30.65 17.11
N CYS A 226 -3.02 -31.73 16.34
CA CYS A 226 -4.14 -32.25 15.57
C CYS A 226 -4.76 -33.44 16.30
N LYS A 227 -6.01 -33.31 16.71
CA LYS A 227 -6.76 -34.34 17.45
C LYS A 227 -7.90 -34.88 16.61
N PHE A 228 -8.18 -36.16 16.78
CA PHE A 228 -9.34 -36.84 16.22
C PHE A 228 -10.15 -37.43 17.37
N SER A 229 -11.46 -37.16 17.38
CA SER A 229 -12.42 -37.78 18.28
C SER A 229 -13.59 -38.33 17.49
N VAL A 230 -14.28 -39.31 18.05
CA VAL A 230 -15.56 -39.80 17.51
C VAL A 230 -16.67 -39.12 18.30
N ALA A 231 -17.65 -38.58 17.61
CA ALA A 231 -18.79 -37.95 18.26
C ALA A 231 -19.57 -38.95 19.13
N ALA A 232 -20.13 -38.49 20.24
CA ALA A 232 -20.99 -39.30 21.10
C ALA A 232 -22.36 -39.61 20.45
N GLU A 233 -22.80 -38.78 19.51
CA GLU A 233 -24.08 -38.86 18.82
C GLU A 233 -23.87 -38.72 17.30
N THR A 234 -24.75 -39.35 16.52
CA THR A 234 -24.77 -39.18 15.05
C THR A 234 -25.21 -37.77 14.67
N PHE A 235 -24.51 -37.19 13.70
CA PHE A 235 -24.93 -35.95 13.04
C PHE A 235 -24.94 -36.14 11.53
N TYR A 236 -25.88 -35.46 10.87
CA TYR A 236 -26.15 -35.58 9.43
C TYR A 236 -25.74 -34.37 8.61
N VAL A 237 -25.10 -33.39 9.25
CA VAL A 237 -24.59 -32.17 8.62
C VAL A 237 -23.23 -31.87 9.22
N GLY A 238 -22.21 -31.78 8.37
CA GLY A 238 -20.88 -31.36 8.76
C GLY A 238 -20.84 -29.87 9.07
N PHE A 239 -19.94 -29.44 9.94
CA PHE A 239 -19.73 -28.02 10.19
C PHE A 239 -18.33 -27.72 10.73
N CYS A 240 -17.86 -26.52 10.44
CA CYS A 240 -16.60 -26.01 10.94
C CYS A 240 -16.83 -24.85 11.92
N LEU A 241 -16.01 -24.79 12.97
CA LEU A 241 -15.88 -23.66 13.88
C LEU A 241 -14.42 -23.25 13.96
N PHE A 242 -14.12 -22.01 13.58
CA PHE A 242 -12.76 -21.46 13.56
C PHE A 242 -12.64 -20.25 14.47
N ARG A 243 -11.61 -20.22 15.30
CA ARG A 243 -11.22 -19.02 16.04
C ARG A 243 -10.16 -18.26 15.26
N LEU A 244 -10.48 -17.06 14.78
CA LEU A 244 -9.63 -16.36 13.81
C LEU A 244 -8.57 -15.47 14.47
N ASP A 245 -7.40 -15.38 13.84
CA ASP A 245 -6.48 -14.26 13.98
C ASP A 245 -7.02 -13.07 13.18
N ILE A 246 -7.90 -12.29 13.80
CA ILE A 246 -8.56 -11.13 13.18
C ILE A 246 -7.53 -10.08 12.72
N GLY A 247 -6.46 -9.89 13.48
CA GLY A 247 -5.41 -8.92 13.14
C GLY A 247 -4.65 -9.33 11.88
N GLY A 248 -4.23 -10.59 11.81
CA GLY A 248 -3.61 -11.18 10.63
C GLY A 248 -4.53 -11.14 9.41
N MET A 249 -5.80 -11.53 9.58
CA MET A 249 -6.79 -11.56 8.51
C MET A 249 -7.06 -10.16 7.94
N ARG A 250 -7.29 -9.15 8.80
CA ARG A 250 -7.53 -7.77 8.34
C ARG A 250 -6.36 -7.21 7.54
N LYS A 251 -5.13 -7.61 7.86
CA LYS A 251 -3.92 -7.14 7.17
C LYS A 251 -3.67 -7.87 5.85
N GLN A 252 -3.88 -9.19 5.81
CA GLN A 252 -3.48 -10.04 4.69
C GLN A 252 -4.64 -10.37 3.72
N SER A 253 -5.87 -10.39 4.22
CA SER A 253 -7.09 -10.59 3.43
C SER A 253 -8.20 -9.61 3.83
N PRO A 254 -8.04 -8.31 3.54
CA PRO A 254 -9.01 -7.29 3.91
C PRO A 254 -10.37 -7.48 3.24
N VAL A 255 -10.41 -8.02 2.01
CA VAL A 255 -11.64 -8.26 1.26
C VAL A 255 -12.46 -9.37 1.90
N LEU A 256 -11.83 -10.52 2.22
CA LEU A 256 -12.51 -11.60 2.91
C LEU A 256 -12.96 -11.17 4.30
N PHE A 257 -12.11 -10.42 5.04
CA PHE A 257 -12.47 -9.89 6.34
C PHE A 257 -13.74 -9.02 6.27
N GLN A 258 -13.80 -8.08 5.32
CA GLN A 258 -14.98 -7.23 5.13
C GLN A 258 -16.23 -8.06 4.80
N TYR A 259 -16.09 -9.14 4.05
CA TYR A 259 -17.18 -10.04 3.69
C TYR A 259 -17.72 -10.83 4.90
N VAL A 260 -16.85 -11.33 5.77
CA VAL A 260 -17.25 -12.22 6.87
C VAL A 260 -17.41 -11.52 8.22
N GLN A 261 -17.03 -10.25 8.36
CA GLN A 261 -16.95 -9.55 9.66
C GLN A 261 -18.25 -9.63 10.48
N ASP A 262 -19.41 -9.59 9.82
CA ASP A 262 -20.73 -9.64 10.49
C ASP A 262 -21.07 -11.04 11.03
N TYR A 263 -20.34 -12.07 10.59
CA TYR A 263 -20.47 -13.47 11.04
C TYR A 263 -19.44 -13.83 12.12
N ILE A 264 -18.41 -13.01 12.33
CA ILE A 264 -17.40 -13.20 13.37
C ILE A 264 -18.01 -12.81 14.73
N GLY A 265 -17.97 -13.74 15.68
CA GLY A 265 -18.40 -13.52 17.06
C GLY A 265 -17.45 -12.58 17.81
N ARG A 266 -17.93 -12.00 18.92
CA ARG A 266 -17.11 -11.11 19.78
C ARG A 266 -15.87 -11.81 20.36
N ASP A 267 -15.94 -13.12 20.47
CA ASP A 267 -14.90 -14.05 20.91
C ASP A 267 -13.92 -14.46 19.79
N GLY A 268 -14.14 -13.96 18.57
CA GLY A 268 -13.35 -14.24 17.37
C GLY A 268 -13.70 -15.54 16.67
N TRP A 269 -14.82 -16.18 17.04
CA TRP A 269 -15.27 -17.42 16.41
C TRP A 269 -16.16 -17.15 15.20
N ILE A 270 -15.90 -17.87 14.12
CA ILE A 270 -16.78 -17.97 12.95
C ILE A 270 -17.14 -19.44 12.75
N GLY A 271 -18.30 -19.69 12.16
CA GLY A 271 -18.72 -21.05 11.80
C GLY A 271 -19.40 -21.09 10.44
N PHE A 272 -19.36 -22.26 9.81
CA PHE A 272 -20.12 -22.54 8.60
C PHE A 272 -20.53 -24.01 8.57
N THR A 273 -21.61 -24.30 7.87
CA THR A 273 -22.09 -25.67 7.64
C THR A 273 -21.58 -26.19 6.30
N GLU A 274 -21.14 -27.44 6.30
CA GLU A 274 -20.80 -28.19 5.09
C GLU A 274 -22.05 -28.89 4.58
N SER A 275 -22.26 -28.81 3.25
CA SER A 275 -23.36 -29.53 2.61
C SER A 275 -23.05 -31.03 2.62
N PRO A 276 -24.02 -31.91 2.93
CA PRO A 276 -23.87 -33.36 2.76
C PRO A 276 -23.65 -33.78 1.30
N THR A 277 -24.02 -32.91 0.35
CA THR A 277 -23.87 -33.14 -1.08
C THR A 277 -22.78 -32.23 -1.63
N SER A 278 -21.72 -32.84 -2.17
CA SER A 278 -20.49 -32.20 -2.69
C SER A 278 -20.70 -31.34 -3.94
N ASP A 279 -21.91 -31.35 -4.52
CA ASP A 279 -22.25 -30.60 -5.73
C ASP A 279 -22.51 -29.11 -5.47
N TYR A 280 -22.58 -28.67 -4.21
CA TYR A 280 -22.82 -27.26 -3.89
C TYR A 280 -21.55 -26.42 -3.93
N VAL A 281 -21.66 -25.30 -4.63
CA VAL A 281 -20.59 -24.35 -4.96
C VAL A 281 -20.07 -23.55 -3.75
N GLY A 282 -20.63 -23.74 -2.56
CA GLY A 282 -20.17 -23.04 -1.36
C GLY A 282 -20.80 -23.52 -0.05
N VAL A 283 -20.19 -23.10 1.06
CA VAL A 283 -20.62 -23.36 2.44
C VAL A 283 -21.39 -22.18 3.00
N SER A 284 -22.36 -22.43 3.90
CA SER A 284 -23.19 -21.37 4.48
C SER A 284 -22.62 -20.90 5.82
N LEU A 285 -22.34 -19.60 5.94
CA LEU A 285 -21.90 -18.97 7.18
C LEU A 285 -23.00 -19.00 8.24
N MET A 286 -22.61 -19.36 9.46
CA MET A 286 -23.50 -19.35 10.61
C MET A 286 -23.68 -17.93 11.12
N ASN A 287 -24.93 -17.48 11.25
CA ASN A 287 -25.23 -16.32 12.06
C ASN A 287 -24.96 -16.59 13.55
N THR A 288 -25.07 -15.56 14.39
CA THR A 288 -24.80 -15.67 15.84
C THR A 288 -25.63 -16.77 16.53
N HIS A 289 -26.89 -16.95 16.15
CA HIS A 289 -27.75 -17.98 16.74
C HIS A 289 -27.25 -19.39 16.40
N HIS A 290 -27.00 -19.67 15.12
CA HIS A 290 -26.55 -21.00 14.67
C HIS A 290 -25.14 -21.33 15.17
N ARG A 291 -24.23 -20.34 15.25
CA ARG A 291 -22.89 -20.54 15.83
C ARG A 291 -22.97 -20.94 17.31
N ASN A 292 -23.83 -20.28 18.08
CA ASN A 292 -24.03 -20.60 19.49
C ASN A 292 -24.62 -22.02 19.66
N LEU A 293 -25.54 -22.42 18.78
CA LEU A 293 -26.07 -23.78 18.76
C LEU A 293 -24.97 -24.80 18.45
N ALA A 294 -24.20 -24.59 17.38
CA ALA A 294 -23.09 -25.47 16.99
C ALA A 294 -22.05 -25.61 18.11
N THR A 295 -21.73 -24.52 18.81
CA THR A 295 -20.82 -24.53 19.97
C THR A 295 -21.38 -25.36 21.12
N ARG A 296 -22.69 -25.30 21.40
CA ARG A 296 -23.31 -26.16 22.44
C ARG A 296 -23.32 -27.63 22.01
N THR A 297 -23.63 -27.87 20.74
CA THR A 297 -23.65 -29.21 20.16
C THR A 297 -22.26 -29.84 20.22
N ILE A 298 -21.19 -29.13 19.85
CA ILE A 298 -19.85 -29.71 19.86
C ILE A 298 -19.40 -30.14 21.27
N THR A 299 -19.75 -29.38 22.31
CA THR A 299 -19.48 -29.77 23.70
C THR A 299 -20.15 -31.09 24.08
N ARG A 300 -21.31 -31.40 23.49
CA ARG A 300 -22.01 -32.68 23.69
C ARG A 300 -21.44 -33.79 22.82
N LEU A 301 -20.98 -33.46 21.61
CA LEU A 301 -20.42 -34.43 20.67
C LEU A 301 -19.03 -34.90 21.12
N ILE A 302 -18.20 -34.04 21.71
CA ILE A 302 -16.84 -34.43 22.15
C ILE A 302 -16.94 -35.19 23.49
N PRO A 303 -16.52 -36.48 23.55
CA PRO A 303 -16.54 -37.24 24.78
C PRO A 303 -15.66 -36.61 25.87
N GLU A 304 -16.09 -36.64 27.15
CA GLU A 304 -15.35 -36.03 28.27
C GLU A 304 -13.89 -36.53 28.37
N LYS A 305 -13.61 -37.78 28.00
CA LYS A 305 -12.24 -38.35 27.98
C LYS A 305 -11.30 -37.68 26.97
N ASP A 306 -11.83 -37.04 25.94
CA ASP A 306 -11.05 -36.41 24.85
C ASP A 306 -10.97 -34.88 24.99
N SER A 307 -11.69 -34.30 25.98
CA SER A 307 -11.88 -32.86 26.19
C SER A 307 -10.61 -32.07 26.58
N GLY A 308 -9.44 -32.69 26.59
CA GLY A 308 -8.17 -32.06 26.98
C GLY A 308 -7.89 -30.77 26.20
N HIS A 309 -8.18 -29.63 26.84
CA HIS A 309 -7.80 -28.26 26.49
C HIS A 309 -8.38 -27.63 25.20
N VAL A 310 -9.60 -27.98 24.77
CA VAL A 310 -10.35 -27.09 23.86
C VAL A 310 -11.19 -26.13 24.69
N THR A 311 -10.67 -24.92 24.91
CA THR A 311 -11.42 -23.83 25.55
C THR A 311 -12.48 -23.32 24.57
N LEU A 312 -13.65 -23.96 24.58
CA LEU A 312 -14.86 -23.48 23.91
C LEU A 312 -15.34 -22.19 24.61
N PRO A 313 -15.97 -21.26 23.89
CA PRO A 313 -16.47 -20.04 24.50
C PRO A 313 -17.48 -20.38 25.59
N THR A 314 -17.23 -19.90 26.80
CA THR A 314 -18.16 -19.99 27.92
C THR A 314 -19.36 -19.13 27.57
N ILE A 315 -20.51 -19.75 27.31
CA ILE A 315 -21.74 -19.03 27.06
C ILE A 315 -22.17 -18.45 28.40
N GLU A 316 -21.88 -17.18 28.66
CA GLU A 316 -22.59 -16.44 29.71
C GLU A 316 -24.07 -16.44 29.32
N GLU A 317 -24.84 -17.29 30.00
CA GLU A 317 -26.29 -17.25 29.95
C GLU A 317 -26.72 -15.89 30.47
N ARG A 318 -27.04 -14.96 29.56
CA ARG A 318 -27.92 -13.87 29.95
C ARG A 318 -29.28 -14.48 30.24
N PRO A 319 -29.86 -14.24 31.43
CA PRO A 319 -31.24 -14.62 31.67
C PRO A 319 -32.09 -13.88 30.64
N VAL A 320 -32.89 -14.66 29.91
CA VAL A 320 -34.04 -14.16 29.17
C VAL A 320 -35.00 -13.62 30.23
N ASN A 321 -34.88 -12.34 30.55
CA ASN A 321 -35.93 -11.68 31.31
C ASN A 321 -37.03 -11.29 30.33
N GLU A 322 -38.13 -12.03 30.45
CA GLU A 322 -39.42 -11.69 29.89
C GLU A 322 -39.87 -10.29 30.34
N ARG A 323 -40.46 -9.56 29.40
CA ARG A 323 -41.58 -8.61 29.52
C ARG A 323 -41.79 -7.88 30.85
N SER A 324 -41.73 -6.55 30.82
CA SER A 324 -42.72 -5.67 31.47
C SER A 324 -42.50 -4.23 30.99
N ASP A 325 -43.55 -3.69 30.37
CA ASP A 325 -44.02 -2.30 30.38
C ASP A 325 -43.12 -1.18 29.84
N LEU A 326 -43.35 -0.79 28.58
CA LEU A 326 -43.99 0.48 28.16
C LEU A 326 -44.13 0.59 26.64
#